data_AF-A0A1H4DA99-F1
#
_entry.id   AF-A0A1H4DA99-F1
#
_cell.length_a   1.000
_cell.length_b   1.000
_cell.length_c   1.000
_cell.angle_alpha   90.00
_cell.angle_beta   90.00
_cell.angle_gamma   90.00
#
_symmetry.space_group_name_H-M   'P 1'
#
loop_
_entity.id
_entity.type
_entity.pdbx_description
1 polymer ?
#
loop_
_entity_poly.entity_id
_entity_poly.type
_entity_poly.pdbx_seq_one_letter_code
_entity_poly.pdbx_strand_id
1 'polypeptide(L)'
;MKETLSAKKHTKTQIKMTHQEYDELVNSIVEMGYIDRTWYPEEKDVLELAEDPVGQLEFTLWILYSDPERKLTEEQKTVEKSLKDLVENTIIFV
;
A
#
# COMPACT_ATOMS: atom_id res chain seq x y z
N MET A 1 5.61 -20.88 35.39
CA MET A 1 6.87 -20.51 34.72
C MET A 1 6.64 -20.77 33.24
N LYS A 2 6.15 -19.77 32.51
CA LYS A 2 6.90 -18.77 31.73
C LYS A 2 7.80 -19.44 30.70
N GLU A 3 7.30 -19.52 29.47
CA GLU A 3 8.01 -19.47 28.19
C GLU A 3 6.93 -19.55 27.11
N THR A 4 6.76 -18.65 26.15
CA THR A 4 7.29 -17.32 25.87
C THR A 4 6.30 -16.81 24.82
N LEU A 5 5.79 -15.58 24.99
CA LEU A 5 5.06 -14.90 23.92
C LEU A 5 5.93 -14.95 22.67
N SER A 6 5.47 -15.65 21.63
CA SER A 6 6.00 -15.47 20.29
C SER A 6 5.52 -14.09 19.84
N ALA A 7 6.20 -13.07 20.36
CA ALA A 7 6.27 -11.79 19.70
C ALA A 7 6.87 -12.11 18.33
N LYS A 8 6.00 -12.34 17.33
CA LYS A 8 6.36 -12.13 15.93
C LYS A 8 6.97 -10.74 15.92
N LYS A 9 8.30 -10.68 15.90
CA LYS A 9 9.01 -9.46 15.60
C LYS A 9 8.42 -9.03 14.27
N HIS A 10 7.63 -7.96 14.27
CA HIS A 10 7.37 -7.20 13.06
C HIS A 10 8.72 -6.64 12.63
N THR A 11 9.53 -7.48 11.98
CA THR A 11 10.60 -6.99 11.13
C THR A 11 9.89 -6.06 10.18
N LYS A 12 10.21 -4.76 10.27
CA LYS A 12 10.02 -3.80 9.18
C LYS A 12 10.57 -4.48 7.94
N THR A 13 9.68 -5.13 7.19
CA THR A 13 10.06 -5.83 5.98
C THR A 13 9.92 -4.74 4.95
N GLN A 14 11.03 -4.10 4.63
CA GLN A 14 11.09 -3.16 3.53
C GLN A 14 11.63 -3.92 2.33
N ILE A 15 11.10 -3.62 1.14
CA ILE A 15 11.62 -4.17 -0.10
C ILE A 15 12.63 -3.21 -0.70
N LYS A 16 13.66 -3.75 -1.34
CA LYS A 16 14.56 -2.96 -2.17
C LYS A 16 14.03 -2.98 -3.59
N MET A 17 13.97 -1.81 -4.20
CA MET A 17 13.44 -1.65 -5.55
C MET A 17 14.14 -0.46 -6.20
N THR A 18 14.57 -0.57 -7.44
CA THR A 18 15.05 0.58 -8.22
C THR A 18 13.86 1.45 -8.63
N HIS A 19 14.12 2.71 -9.01
CA HIS A 19 13.06 3.56 -9.56
C HIS A 19 12.42 2.95 -10.81
N GLN A 20 13.21 2.29 -11.67
CA GLN A 20 12.70 1.62 -12.86
C GLN A 20 11.74 0.48 -12.51
N GLU A 21 12.11 -0.40 -11.56
CA GLU A 21 11.24 -1.50 -11.12
C GLU A 21 9.93 -1.00 -10.51
N TYR A 22 9.99 0.13 -9.78
CA TYR A 22 8.79 0.78 -9.25
C TYR A 22 7.88 1.31 -10.36
N ASP A 23 8.46 2.01 -11.34
CA ASP A 23 7.72 2.54 -12.48
C ASP A 23 7.09 1.41 -13.31
N GLU A 24 7.83 0.33 -13.56
CA GLU A 24 7.31 -0.87 -14.24
C GLU A 24 6.13 -1.50 -13.47
N LEU A 25 6.23 -1.59 -12.15
CA LEU A 25 5.14 -2.11 -11.31
C LEU A 25 3.89 -1.21 -11.38
N VAL A 26 4.05 0.10 -11.22
CA VAL A 26 2.92 1.05 -11.31
C VAL A 26 2.31 1.02 -12.70
N ASN A 27 3.12 0.98 -13.76
CA ASN A 27 2.61 0.86 -15.14
C ASN A 27 1.79 -0.42 -15.34
N SER A 28 2.25 -1.55 -14.81
CA SER A 28 1.51 -2.82 -14.88
C SER A 28 0.13 -2.73 -14.20
N ILE A 29 0.05 -1.98 -13.09
CA ILE A 29 -1.19 -1.75 -12.34
C ILE A 29 -2.16 -0.88 -13.14
N VAL A 30 -1.66 0.19 -13.76
CA VAL A 30 -2.45 1.07 -14.61
C VAL A 30 -2.96 0.30 -15.84
N GLU A 31 -2.15 -0.59 -16.41
CA GLU A 31 -2.50 -1.40 -17.58
C GLU A 31 -3.51 -2.53 -17.29
N MET A 32 -3.62 -3.01 -16.04
CA MET A 32 -4.59 -4.05 -15.66
C MET A 32 -6.05 -3.63 -15.92
N GLY A 33 -6.36 -2.33 -15.99
CA GLY A 33 -7.65 -1.80 -16.44
C GLY A 33 -8.86 -2.13 -15.53
N TYR A 34 -8.64 -2.79 -14.39
CA TYR A 34 -9.69 -3.05 -13.42
C TYR A 34 -9.86 -1.83 -12.51
N ILE A 35 -10.99 -1.15 -12.68
CA ILE A 35 -11.32 0.10 -11.99
C ILE A 35 -12.65 -0.08 -11.25
N ASP A 36 -12.61 -0.10 -9.92
CA ASP A 36 -13.83 0.04 -9.11
C ASP A 36 -14.01 1.49 -8.67
N ARG A 37 -14.85 2.24 -9.39
CA ARG A 37 -15.13 3.66 -9.09
C ARG A 37 -16.07 3.88 -7.91
N THR A 38 -16.67 2.81 -7.39
CA THR A 38 -17.72 2.90 -6.35
C THR A 38 -17.17 2.67 -4.94
N TRP A 39 -15.99 2.08 -4.83
CA TRP A 39 -15.36 1.72 -3.57
C TRP A 39 -14.03 2.43 -3.36
N TYR A 40 -13.76 2.88 -2.13
CA TYR A 40 -12.47 3.37 -1.66
C TYR A 40 -12.30 2.93 -0.19
N PRO A 41 -11.09 2.59 0.26
CA PRO A 41 -10.89 2.11 1.63
C PRO A 41 -11.21 3.19 2.67
N GLU A 42 -11.52 2.72 3.87
CA GLU A 42 -11.61 3.50 5.10
C GLU A 42 -10.27 3.44 5.87
N GLU A 43 -10.11 4.31 6.87
CA GLU A 43 -8.89 4.36 7.70
C GLU A 43 -8.57 3.01 8.37
N LYS A 44 -9.59 2.26 8.80
CA LYS A 44 -9.42 0.93 9.40
C LYS A 44 -8.76 -0.07 8.42
N ASP A 45 -9.07 0.04 7.13
CA ASP A 45 -8.56 -0.87 6.12
C ASP A 45 -7.06 -0.60 5.91
N VAL A 46 -6.62 0.66 6.02
CA VAL A 46 -5.20 1.01 5.98
C VAL A 46 -4.42 0.39 7.14
N LEU A 47 -5.03 0.32 8.34
CA LEU A 47 -4.40 -0.32 9.49
C LEU A 47 -4.20 -1.84 9.25
N GLU A 48 -5.16 -2.49 8.62
CA GLU A 48 -5.06 -3.90 8.23
C GLU A 48 -3.97 -4.11 7.16
N LEU A 49 -3.90 -3.22 6.15
CA LEU A 49 -2.83 -3.27 5.14
C LEU A 49 -1.44 -3.08 5.76
N ALA A 50 -1.34 -2.27 6.82
CA ALA A 50 -0.09 -2.03 7.54
C ALA A 50 0.39 -3.23 8.38
N GLU A 51 -0.43 -4.28 8.57
CA GLU A 51 0.02 -5.50 9.25
C GLU A 51 1.00 -6.32 8.39
N ASP A 52 0.87 -6.26 7.06
CA ASP A 52 1.75 -6.90 6.08
C ASP A 52 2.04 -5.96 4.88
N PRO A 53 2.83 -4.89 5.09
CA PRO A 53 3.03 -3.85 4.08
C PRO A 53 3.64 -4.38 2.78
N VAL A 54 4.49 -5.41 2.85
CA VAL A 54 5.14 -6.00 1.67
C VAL A 54 4.17 -6.86 0.89
N GLY A 55 3.46 -7.76 1.58
CA GLY A 55 2.46 -8.61 0.93
C GLY A 55 1.30 -7.81 0.34
N GLN A 56 1.02 -6.63 0.90
CA GLN A 56 -0.07 -5.74 0.47
C GLN A 56 0.37 -4.62 -0.48
N LEU A 57 1.64 -4.58 -0.87
CA LEU A 57 2.19 -3.45 -1.65
C LEU A 57 1.48 -3.28 -2.99
N GLU A 58 1.32 -4.34 -3.77
CA GLU A 58 0.67 -4.27 -5.09
C GLU A 58 -0.78 -3.82 -4.98
N PHE A 59 -1.51 -4.31 -3.97
CA PHE A 59 -2.90 -3.90 -3.73
C PHE A 59 -2.99 -2.44 -3.27
N THR A 60 -2.07 -2.01 -2.42
CA THR A 60 -1.96 -0.61 -1.99
C THR A 60 -1.70 0.33 -3.18
N LEU A 61 -0.77 -0.05 -4.06
CA LEU A 61 -0.49 0.67 -5.30
C LEU A 61 -1.70 0.64 -6.26
N TRP A 62 -2.42 -0.48 -6.34
CA TRP A 62 -3.65 -0.57 -7.11
C TRP A 62 -4.72 0.41 -6.64
N ILE A 63 -4.91 0.57 -5.33
CA ILE A 63 -5.83 1.59 -4.79
C ILE A 63 -5.40 3.00 -5.20
N LEU A 64 -4.10 3.28 -5.16
CA LEU A 64 -3.56 4.62 -5.45
C LEU A 64 -3.54 4.97 -6.94
N TYR A 65 -3.33 4.01 -7.83
CA TYR A 65 -3.00 4.27 -9.24
C TYR A 65 -3.99 3.70 -10.26
N SER A 66 -4.94 2.85 -9.87
CA SER A 66 -5.91 2.25 -10.82
C SER A 66 -6.87 3.26 -11.46
N ASP A 67 -7.15 4.40 -10.82
CA ASP A 67 -8.06 5.43 -11.35
C ASP A 67 -7.48 6.85 -11.20
N PRO A 68 -6.62 7.32 -12.13
CA PRO A 68 -5.98 8.64 -12.03
C PRO A 68 -6.96 9.81 -12.14
N GLU A 69 -8.18 9.58 -12.63
CA GLU A 69 -9.23 10.61 -12.75
C GLU A 69 -10.18 10.66 -11.53
N ARG A 70 -9.96 9.80 -10.53
CA ARG A 70 -10.83 9.71 -9.37
C ARG A 70 -10.83 11.02 -8.58
N LYS A 71 -12.03 11.49 -8.22
CA LYS A 71 -12.21 12.62 -7.31
C LYS A 71 -12.45 12.09 -5.89
N LEU A 72 -11.52 12.36 -4.99
CA LEU A 72 -11.60 11.97 -3.58
C LEU A 72 -12.31 13.03 -2.74
N THR A 73 -13.08 12.57 -1.75
CA THR A 73 -13.57 13.42 -0.65
C THR A 73 -12.42 13.81 0.30
N GLU A 74 -12.64 14.77 1.20
CA GLU A 74 -11.61 15.18 2.18
C GLU A 74 -11.18 14.02 3.11
N GLU A 75 -12.13 13.17 3.50
CA GLU A 75 -11.85 11.96 4.28
C GLU A 75 -11.00 10.97 3.49
N GLN A 76 -11.36 10.72 2.23
CA GLN A 76 -10.62 9.83 1.35
C GLN A 76 -9.20 10.34 1.03
N LYS A 77 -8.99 11.66 0.95
CA LYS A 77 -7.64 12.24 0.83
C LYS A 77 -6.77 11.95 2.05
N THR A 78 -7.38 11.87 3.23
CA THR A 78 -6.66 11.49 4.45
C THR A 78 -6.21 10.04 4.37
N VAL A 79 -7.11 9.15 3.94
CA VAL A 79 -6.80 7.73 3.67
C VAL A 79 -5.72 7.59 2.59
N GLU A 80 -5.83 8.35 1.48
CA GLU A 80 -4.84 8.36 0.40
C GLU A 80 -3.45 8.71 0.92
N LYS A 81 -3.36 9.71 1.79
CA LYS A 81 -2.10 10.12 2.42
C LYS A 81 -1.52 8.97 3.25
N SER A 82 -2.33 8.29 4.06
CA SER A 82 -1.87 7.15 4.85
C SER A 82 -1.40 5.97 3.99
N LEU A 83 -2.05 5.71 2.85
CA LEU A 83 -1.61 4.70 1.89
C LEU A 83 -0.28 5.08 1.22
N LYS A 84 -0.09 6.35 0.87
CA LYS A 84 1.19 6.86 0.33
C LYS A 84 2.32 6.72 1.37
N ASP A 85 2.05 7.14 2.60
CA ASP A 85 3.00 6.99 3.71
C ASP A 85 3.34 5.50 3.92
N LEU A 86 2.38 4.59 3.79
CA LEU A 86 2.60 3.14 3.87
C LEU A 86 3.59 2.67 2.78
N VAL A 87 3.37 3.06 1.52
CA VAL A 87 4.26 2.72 0.40
C VAL A 87 5.67 3.27 0.62
N GLU A 88 5.80 4.55 0.96
CA GLU A 88 7.09 5.20 1.21
C GLU A 88 7.88 4.53 2.34
N ASN A 89 7.19 4.05 3.37
CA ASN A 89 7.82 3.31 4.46
C ASN A 89 8.11 1.84 4.12
N THR A 90 7.57 1.32 3.03
CA THR A 90 7.73 -0.08 2.60
C THR A 90 8.87 -0.25 1.59
N ILE A 91 9.15 0.75 0.77
CA ILE A 91 10.14 0.66 -0.31
C ILE A 91 11.43 1.40 0.08
N ILE A 92 12.57 0.75 -0.12
CA ILE A 92 13.90 1.36 -0.12
C ILE A 92 14.38 1.44 -1.56
N PHE A 93 14.55 2.66 -2.07
CA PHE A 93 15.13 2.87 -3.39
C PHE A 93 16.64 2.61 -3.38
N VAL A 94 17.12 1.83 -4.35
CA VAL A 94 18.53 1.39 -4.49
C VAL A 94 19.13 1.73 -5.85
#